data_AF-A0A1H9BVA4-F1
#
_entry.id   AF-A0A1H9BVA4-F1
#
_cell.length_a   1.000
_cell.length_b   1.000
_cell.length_c   1.000
_cell.angle_alpha   90.00
_cell.angle_beta   90.00
_cell.angle_gamma   90.00
#
_symmetry.space_group_name_H-M   'P 1'
#
loop_
_entity.id
_entity.type
_entity.pdbx_description
1 polymer ?
#
loop_
_entity_poly.entity_id
_entity_poly.type
_entity_poly.pdbx_seq_one_letter_code
_entity_poly.pdbx_strand_id
1 'polypeptide(L)'
;MRIWKTATAVTALAAALTGVPAQAAAAPEPGVLGIGRTVFPIRDTGLYSAPGLSTPRSGTAWVGNEVAALCTARDSNGAVMALAINKSGRNGVQWSNTAGYIWQADFSGDMTLLLSCDFNDRFYPRRDAAMYSGPGLSTPRIGTAWFDRQVIGMCRTTDNVGNRMVLSIQVAGQNGVQWAYTAGYIWDVDIQGNTSDLLNCV
;
A
#
# COMPACT_ATOMS: atom_id res chain seq x y z
N MET A 1 -53.14 60.29 -1.10
CA MET A 1 -52.83 59.68 0.20
C MET A 1 -51.86 58.53 -0.02
N ARG A 2 -50.60 58.66 0.43
CA ARG A 2 -49.57 57.61 0.34
C ARG A 2 -49.75 56.67 1.53
N ILE A 3 -50.14 55.42 1.27
CA ILE A 3 -50.28 54.39 2.29
C ILE A 3 -49.02 53.53 2.26
N TRP A 4 -48.22 53.64 3.32
CA TRP A 4 -47.11 52.75 3.62
C TRP A 4 -47.68 51.49 4.27
N LYS A 5 -47.31 50.30 3.78
CA LYS A 5 -47.53 49.04 4.51
C LYS A 5 -46.23 48.26 4.60
N THR A 6 -45.92 47.97 5.85
CA THR A 6 -44.72 47.36 6.42
C THR A 6 -44.48 45.95 5.93
N ALA A 7 -43.26 45.67 5.47
CA ALA A 7 -42.78 44.31 5.21
C ALA A 7 -42.43 43.63 6.54
N THR A 8 -43.16 42.58 6.90
CA THR A 8 -42.83 41.72 8.04
C THR A 8 -41.83 40.66 7.56
N ALA A 9 -40.58 40.78 7.97
CA ALA A 9 -39.56 39.77 7.71
C ALA A 9 -39.79 38.57 8.63
N VAL A 10 -40.09 37.40 8.05
CA VAL A 10 -40.10 36.12 8.78
C VAL A 10 -38.66 35.60 8.82
N THR A 11 -38.03 35.68 9.99
CA THR A 11 -36.74 35.05 10.27
C THR A 11 -36.93 33.53 10.37
N ALA A 12 -36.50 32.79 9.35
CA ALA A 12 -36.38 31.34 9.42
C ALA A 12 -35.10 30.98 10.19
N LEU A 13 -35.26 30.48 11.42
CA LEU A 13 -34.18 29.92 12.22
C LEU A 13 -33.83 28.53 11.66
N ALA A 14 -32.84 28.46 10.77
CA ALA A 14 -32.31 27.18 10.31
C ALA A 14 -31.34 26.64 11.37
N ALA A 15 -31.80 25.67 12.16
CA ALA A 15 -30.94 24.84 12.99
C ALA A 15 -30.06 23.98 12.07
N ALA A 16 -28.84 24.43 11.79
CA ALA A 16 -27.83 23.62 11.14
C ALA A 16 -27.36 22.56 12.14
N LEU A 17 -28.02 21.41 12.12
CA LEU A 17 -27.50 20.17 12.70
C LEU A 17 -26.11 19.96 12.12
N THR A 18 -25.10 20.05 12.99
CA THR A 18 -23.73 19.62 12.69
C THR A 18 -23.76 18.12 12.46
N GLY A 19 -24.07 17.72 11.22
CA GLY A 19 -23.83 16.37 10.74
C GLY A 19 -22.33 16.17 10.74
N VAL A 20 -21.83 15.41 11.72
CA VAL A 20 -20.50 14.80 11.63
C VAL A 20 -20.48 14.05 10.30
N PRO A 21 -19.57 14.35 9.36
CA PRO A 21 -19.51 13.57 8.14
C PRO A 21 -19.26 12.12 8.56
N ALA A 22 -20.13 11.23 8.10
CA ALA A 22 -19.92 9.79 8.27
C ALA A 22 -18.54 9.49 7.68
N GLN A 23 -17.60 9.13 8.56
CA GLN A 23 -16.29 8.66 8.16
C GLN A 23 -16.53 7.52 7.18
N ALA A 24 -16.01 7.64 5.95
CA ALA A 24 -16.01 6.54 5.01
C ALA A 24 -15.19 5.41 5.66
N ALA A 25 -15.88 4.48 6.32
CA ALA A 25 -15.30 3.19 6.63
C ALA A 25 -14.99 2.56 5.27
N ALA A 26 -13.70 2.41 4.97
CA ALA A 26 -13.28 1.58 3.85
C ALA A 26 -14.00 0.24 4.03
N ALA A 27 -14.79 -0.15 3.03
CA ALA A 27 -15.43 -1.44 3.04
C ALA A 27 -14.33 -2.50 3.18
N PRO A 28 -14.35 -3.37 4.20
CA PRO A 28 -13.54 -4.56 4.15
C PRO A 28 -14.09 -5.40 3.00
N GLU A 29 -13.30 -5.59 1.94
CA GLU A 29 -13.67 -6.59 0.94
C GLU A 29 -13.73 -7.96 1.64
N PRO A 30 -14.84 -8.70 1.52
CA PRO A 30 -14.98 -10.00 2.14
C PRO A 30 -14.08 -11.02 1.41
N GLY A 31 -13.02 -11.43 2.08
CA GLY A 31 -12.56 -12.83 2.13
C GLY A 31 -12.41 -13.58 0.80
N VAL A 32 -11.54 -13.11 -0.08
CA VAL A 32 -10.69 -14.04 -0.84
C VAL A 32 -9.37 -14.05 -0.11
N LEU A 33 -8.88 -15.22 0.31
CA LEU A 33 -7.53 -15.34 0.85
C LEU A 33 -6.57 -14.89 -0.25
N GLY A 34 -6.19 -13.60 -0.24
CA GLY A 34 -5.19 -13.06 -1.12
C GLY A 34 -3.86 -13.77 -0.92
N ILE A 35 -2.88 -13.48 -1.78
CA ILE A 35 -1.55 -14.06 -1.63
C ILE A 35 -0.94 -13.69 -0.26
N GLY A 36 -0.24 -14.65 0.35
CA GLY A 36 0.55 -14.43 1.55
C GLY A 36 0.04 -15.16 2.79
N ARG A 37 0.84 -15.10 3.85
CA ARG A 37 0.59 -15.72 5.15
C ARG A 37 0.39 -14.65 6.20
N THR A 38 -0.65 -14.79 7.01
CA THR A 38 -0.84 -13.91 8.16
C THR A 38 0.28 -14.15 9.18
N VAL A 39 0.96 -13.07 9.54
CA VAL A 39 1.97 -12.97 10.59
C VAL A 39 1.63 -11.80 11.49
N PHE A 40 2.17 -11.80 12.72
CA PHE A 40 1.86 -10.77 13.71
C PHE A 40 3.15 -10.13 14.24
N PRO A 41 3.36 -8.82 14.08
CA PRO A 41 4.51 -8.14 14.68
C PRO A 41 4.56 -8.39 16.19
N ILE A 42 5.72 -8.76 16.72
CA ILE A 42 5.93 -8.93 18.17
C ILE A 42 6.31 -7.62 18.87
N ARG A 43 6.62 -6.59 18.07
CA ARG A 43 6.89 -5.22 18.46
C ARG A 43 6.52 -4.28 17.32
N ASP A 44 6.31 -3.00 17.62
CA ASP A 44 6.22 -1.98 16.58
C ASP A 44 7.53 -1.93 15.79
N THR A 45 7.47 -2.17 14.49
CA THR A 45 8.63 -2.18 13.61
C THR A 45 8.35 -1.44 12.31
N GLY A 46 9.40 -0.94 11.67
CA GLY A 46 9.27 -0.25 10.39
C GLY A 46 8.95 -1.22 9.26
N LEU A 47 8.14 -0.77 8.31
CA LEU A 47 8.08 -1.33 6.97
C LEU A 47 9.04 -0.54 6.07
N TYR A 48 9.94 -1.25 5.42
CA TYR A 48 11.02 -0.66 4.63
C TYR A 48 10.72 -0.79 3.13
N SER A 49 11.03 0.22 2.32
CA SER A 49 10.68 0.20 0.90
C SER A 49 11.51 -0.82 0.12
N ALA A 50 12.71 -1.17 0.59
CA ALA A 50 13.57 -2.23 0.04
C ALA A 50 14.22 -3.04 1.18
N PRO A 51 14.82 -4.22 0.92
CA PRO A 51 15.51 -4.98 1.94
C PRO A 51 16.69 -4.21 2.54
N GLY A 52 16.69 -4.01 3.86
CA GLY A 52 17.77 -3.36 4.61
C GLY A 52 17.36 -2.09 5.37
N LEU A 53 18.14 -1.76 6.41
CA LEU A 53 17.87 -0.64 7.34
C LEU A 53 18.11 0.75 6.76
N SER A 54 18.92 0.87 5.70
CA SER A 54 19.27 2.15 5.06
C SER A 54 18.23 2.61 4.04
N THR A 55 17.14 1.86 3.88
CA THR A 55 16.08 2.17 2.91
C THR A 55 14.97 2.99 3.59
N PRO A 56 14.25 3.85 2.85
CA PRO A 56 13.16 4.65 3.37
C PRO A 56 12.09 3.76 4.00
N ARG A 57 11.51 4.22 5.10
CA ARG A 57 10.34 3.57 5.67
C ARG A 57 9.11 3.90 4.83
N SER A 58 8.40 2.88 4.38
CA SER A 58 7.09 3.01 3.75
C SER A 58 5.96 3.07 4.79
N GLY A 59 6.21 2.59 6.01
CA GLY A 59 5.23 2.56 7.09
C GLY A 59 5.75 1.92 8.38
N THR A 60 4.81 1.49 9.22
CA THR A 60 5.02 0.77 10.48
C THR A 60 4.09 -0.43 10.53
N ALA A 61 4.60 -1.58 10.97
CA ALA A 61 3.83 -2.74 11.36
C ALA A 61 3.70 -2.71 12.90
N TRP A 62 2.49 -2.44 13.39
CA TRP A 62 2.24 -2.33 14.82
C TRP A 62 2.02 -3.69 15.47
N VAL A 63 2.44 -3.83 16.72
CA VAL A 63 2.15 -5.00 17.53
C VAL A 63 0.65 -5.27 17.60
N GLY A 64 0.26 -6.53 17.42
CA GLY A 64 -1.15 -6.95 17.42
C GLY A 64 -1.91 -6.73 16.11
N ASN A 65 -1.31 -6.09 15.09
CA ASN A 65 -1.92 -6.02 13.76
C ASN A 65 -1.68 -7.31 12.96
N GLU A 66 -2.63 -7.61 12.08
CA GLU A 66 -2.42 -8.61 11.04
C GLU A 66 -1.58 -8.02 9.90
N VAL A 67 -0.51 -8.73 9.58
CA VAL A 67 0.35 -8.45 8.44
C VAL A 67 0.33 -9.67 7.53
N ALA A 68 0.15 -9.48 6.22
CA ALA A 68 0.32 -10.57 5.27
C ALA A 68 1.74 -10.56 4.71
N ALA A 69 2.51 -11.61 5.00
CA ALA A 69 3.82 -11.83 4.42
C ALA A 69 3.70 -12.60 3.10
N LEU A 70 4.24 -12.05 2.01
CA LEU A 70 4.02 -12.55 0.66
C LEU A 70 5.15 -13.46 0.18
N CYS A 71 6.39 -12.99 0.37
CA CYS A 71 7.61 -13.62 -0.12
C CYS A 71 8.80 -13.18 0.73
N THR A 72 9.90 -13.90 0.63
CA THR A 72 11.14 -13.58 1.36
C THR A 72 12.18 -12.93 0.46
N ALA A 73 12.94 -12.01 1.04
CA ALA A 73 14.15 -11.42 0.47
C ALA A 73 15.24 -11.40 1.55
N ARG A 74 16.49 -11.16 1.15
CA ARG A 74 17.59 -10.97 2.10
C ARG A 74 18.07 -9.53 2.04
N ASP A 75 18.39 -8.97 3.20
CA ASP A 75 19.12 -7.71 3.26
C ASP A 75 20.61 -7.92 2.88
N SER A 76 21.36 -6.82 2.84
CA SER A 76 22.78 -6.83 2.50
C SER A 76 23.66 -7.61 3.48
N ASN A 77 23.16 -7.91 4.69
CA ASN A 77 23.85 -8.69 5.71
C ASN A 77 23.41 -10.18 5.69
N GLY A 78 22.55 -10.56 4.75
CA GLY A 78 22.03 -11.91 4.62
C GLY A 78 20.86 -12.24 5.57
N ALA A 79 20.38 -11.27 6.35
CA ALA A 79 19.21 -11.49 7.22
C ALA A 79 17.93 -11.58 6.38
N VAL A 80 17.04 -12.49 6.76
CA VAL A 80 15.77 -12.70 6.04
C VAL A 80 14.79 -11.61 6.42
N MET A 81 14.20 -11.00 5.39
CA MET A 81 13.05 -10.11 5.49
C MET A 81 11.91 -10.70 4.66
N ALA A 82 10.67 -10.36 4.98
CA ALA A 82 9.56 -10.60 4.08
C ALA A 82 9.02 -9.31 3.50
N LEU A 83 8.65 -9.34 2.24
CA LEU A 83 7.70 -8.37 1.71
C LEU A 83 6.35 -8.63 2.36
N ALA A 84 5.81 -7.59 2.99
CA ALA A 84 4.64 -7.67 3.82
C ALA A 84 3.66 -6.53 3.51
N ILE A 85 2.37 -6.82 3.70
CA ILE A 85 1.27 -5.84 3.65
C ILE A 85 0.71 -5.71 5.06
N ASN A 86 0.84 -4.53 5.66
CA ASN A 86 0.10 -4.23 6.89
C ASN A 86 -1.34 -3.87 6.50
N LYS A 87 -2.25 -4.81 6.75
CA LYS A 87 -3.67 -4.69 6.37
C LYS A 87 -4.32 -3.49 7.06
N SER A 88 -3.93 -3.26 8.31
CA SER A 88 -4.47 -2.18 9.13
C SER A 88 -3.77 -0.87 8.84
N GLY A 89 -4.56 0.14 8.47
CA GLY A 89 -4.14 1.53 8.52
C GLY A 89 -4.22 2.10 9.94
N ARG A 90 -3.71 3.30 10.13
CA ARG A 90 -3.93 4.11 11.34
C ARG A 90 -4.21 5.53 10.91
N ASN A 91 -5.40 6.03 11.26
CA ASN A 91 -5.86 7.35 10.83
C ASN A 91 -4.83 8.45 11.17
N GLY A 92 -4.52 9.29 10.19
CA GLY A 92 -3.51 10.36 10.31
C GLY A 92 -2.05 9.89 10.34
N VAL A 93 -1.78 8.59 10.26
CA VAL A 93 -0.41 8.03 10.33
C VAL A 93 -0.07 7.22 9.09
N GLN A 94 -0.94 6.29 8.69
CA GLN A 94 -0.68 5.38 7.58
C GLN A 94 -1.98 4.86 6.97
N TRP A 95 -1.98 4.67 5.66
CA TRP A 95 -3.06 4.01 4.94
C TRP A 95 -3.09 2.49 5.21
N SER A 96 -4.26 1.89 5.07
CA SER A 96 -4.41 0.44 5.02
C SER A 96 -3.64 -0.14 3.84
N ASN A 97 -3.29 -1.41 3.94
CA ASN A 97 -2.56 -2.16 2.92
C ASN A 97 -1.21 -1.54 2.54
N THR A 98 -0.57 -0.84 3.47
CA THR A 98 0.78 -0.32 3.25
C THR A 98 1.76 -1.48 3.15
N ALA A 99 2.55 -1.50 2.08
CA ALA A 99 3.50 -2.56 1.79
C ALA A 99 4.95 -2.15 2.11
N GLY A 100 5.75 -3.13 2.52
CA GLY A 100 7.19 -2.97 2.71
C GLY A 100 7.83 -4.22 3.30
N TYR A 101 9.14 -4.19 3.45
CA TYR A 101 9.91 -5.27 4.02
C TYR A 101 9.99 -5.17 5.54
N ILE A 102 9.85 -6.31 6.21
CA ILE A 102 9.95 -6.48 7.66
C ILE A 102 10.91 -7.62 7.97
N TRP A 103 11.77 -7.49 8.98
CA TRP A 103 12.68 -8.58 9.36
C TRP A 103 11.95 -9.77 9.93
N GLN A 104 12.48 -10.96 9.66
CA GLN A 104 11.94 -12.20 10.22
C GLN A 104 11.87 -12.18 11.75
N ALA A 105 12.84 -11.53 12.40
CA ALA A 105 12.91 -11.44 13.85
C ALA A 105 11.83 -10.54 14.48
N ASP A 106 11.07 -9.76 13.70
CA ASP A 106 10.13 -8.76 14.21
C ASP A 106 8.66 -9.21 14.25
N PHE A 107 8.33 -10.41 13.78
CA PHE A 107 6.98 -10.96 13.89
C PHE A 107 7.00 -12.42 14.34
N SER A 108 5.86 -12.88 14.84
CA SER A 108 5.58 -14.28 15.11
C SER A 108 4.99 -14.93 13.86
N GLY A 109 5.52 -16.10 13.51
CA GLY A 109 5.12 -16.84 12.32
C GLY A 109 6.28 -17.55 11.65
N ASP A 110 5.97 -18.62 10.92
CA ASP A 110 6.95 -19.38 10.17
C ASP A 110 7.00 -18.89 8.71
N MET A 111 8.17 -18.38 8.31
CA MET A 111 8.44 -17.92 6.94
C MET A 111 9.08 -18.96 6.04
N THR A 112 9.39 -20.16 6.55
CA THR A 112 10.05 -21.22 5.76
C THR A 112 9.24 -21.67 4.54
N LEU A 113 7.93 -21.41 4.56
CA LEU A 113 6.99 -21.75 3.49
C LEU A 113 6.72 -20.59 2.53
N LEU A 114 7.38 -19.43 2.70
CA LEU A 114 7.34 -18.33 1.75
C LEU A 114 8.44 -18.50 0.71
N LEU A 115 8.08 -18.38 -0.56
CA LEU A 115 9.03 -18.41 -1.67
C LEU A 115 9.88 -17.13 -1.70
N SER A 116 11.05 -17.20 -2.34
CA SER A 116 11.87 -16.00 -2.63
C SER A 116 11.08 -15.05 -3.52
N CYS A 117 11.12 -13.74 -3.27
CA CYS A 117 10.41 -12.72 -4.05
C CYS A 117 10.73 -12.68 -5.55
N ASP A 118 11.74 -13.42 -6.02
CA ASP A 118 12.08 -13.57 -7.43
C ASP A 118 11.19 -14.54 -8.22
N PHE A 119 10.30 -15.28 -7.56
CA PHE A 119 9.54 -16.38 -8.17
C PHE A 119 8.37 -15.97 -9.08
N ASN A 120 7.94 -14.71 -9.01
CA ASN A 120 6.75 -14.21 -9.71
C ASN A 120 7.06 -13.68 -11.11
N ASP A 121 5.99 -13.43 -11.88
CA ASP A 121 6.08 -12.90 -13.23
C ASP A 121 6.75 -11.53 -13.28
N ARG A 122 7.52 -11.33 -14.35
CA ARG A 122 8.26 -10.11 -14.64
C ARG A 122 7.56 -9.32 -15.72
N PHE A 123 7.40 -8.03 -15.47
CA PHE A 123 6.79 -7.07 -16.38
C PHE A 123 7.71 -5.89 -16.61
N TYR A 124 7.37 -5.07 -17.60
CA TYR A 124 8.03 -3.79 -17.85
C TYR A 124 7.02 -2.65 -17.66
N PRO A 125 7.40 -1.52 -17.06
CA PRO A 125 6.57 -0.33 -17.07
C PRO A 125 6.42 0.25 -18.49
N ARG A 126 5.27 0.84 -18.82
CA ARG A 126 5.03 1.55 -20.10
C ARG A 126 5.80 2.87 -20.20
N ARG A 127 6.11 3.43 -19.04
CA ARG A 127 6.80 4.71 -18.81
C ARG A 127 7.34 4.69 -17.37
N ASP A 128 8.15 5.68 -17.03
CA ASP A 128 8.51 5.89 -15.63
C ASP A 128 7.24 6.14 -14.81
N ALA A 129 6.94 5.20 -13.92
CA ALA A 129 5.73 5.20 -13.11
C ALA A 129 6.10 5.32 -11.63
N ALA A 130 5.32 6.06 -10.87
CA ALA A 130 5.53 6.16 -9.43
C ALA A 130 5.17 4.83 -8.75
N MET A 131 5.95 4.46 -7.73
CA MET A 131 5.65 3.37 -6.81
C MET A 131 5.15 3.94 -5.50
N TYR A 132 4.00 3.46 -5.04
CA TYR A 132 3.28 3.98 -3.87
C TYR A 132 3.37 3.02 -2.68
N SER A 133 3.41 3.55 -1.45
CA SER A 133 3.49 2.72 -0.25
C SER A 133 2.22 1.93 0.03
N GLY A 134 1.06 2.45 -0.38
CA GLY A 134 -0.24 1.78 -0.28
C GLY A 134 -1.05 1.95 -1.57
N PRO A 135 -2.21 1.28 -1.67
CA PRO A 135 -3.10 1.47 -2.81
C PRO A 135 -3.72 2.88 -2.76
N GLY A 136 -3.50 3.66 -3.82
CA GLY A 136 -4.12 4.97 -4.05
C GLY A 136 -3.16 6.16 -4.15
N LEU A 137 -3.62 7.18 -4.88
CA LEU A 137 -2.89 8.42 -5.22
C LEU A 137 -2.43 9.24 -4.01
N SER A 138 -3.14 9.13 -2.88
CA SER A 138 -2.86 9.90 -1.67
C SER A 138 -1.74 9.31 -0.83
N THR A 139 -1.26 8.11 -1.16
CA THR A 139 -0.20 7.46 -0.37
C THR A 139 1.19 7.97 -0.78
N PRO A 140 2.18 7.95 0.12
CA PRO A 140 3.54 8.38 -0.18
C PRO A 140 4.13 7.61 -1.35
N ARG A 141 4.78 8.36 -2.25
CA ARG A 141 5.66 7.77 -3.27
C ARG A 141 6.93 7.28 -2.58
N ILE A 142 7.25 6.00 -2.78
CA ILE A 142 8.43 5.35 -2.23
C ILE A 142 9.51 5.04 -3.27
N GLY A 143 9.19 5.22 -4.55
CA GLY A 143 10.10 4.96 -5.65
C GLY A 143 9.51 5.20 -7.03
N THR A 144 10.20 4.67 -8.03
CA THR A 144 9.89 4.70 -9.44
C THR A 144 10.08 3.30 -10.01
N ALA A 145 9.12 2.87 -10.81
CA ALA A 145 9.26 1.76 -11.73
C ALA A 145 9.73 2.32 -13.08
N TRP A 146 10.97 2.02 -13.44
CA TRP A 146 11.64 2.62 -14.60
C TRP A 146 11.26 1.90 -15.89
N PHE A 147 10.96 2.65 -16.95
CA PHE A 147 10.42 2.09 -18.20
C PHE A 147 11.35 1.05 -18.88
N ASP A 148 12.66 1.18 -18.67
CA ASP A 148 13.71 0.33 -19.26
C ASP A 148 14.07 -0.87 -18.39
N ARG A 149 13.36 -1.08 -17.27
CA ARG A 149 13.70 -2.10 -16.28
C ARG A 149 12.51 -2.98 -15.94
N GLN A 150 12.82 -4.16 -15.43
CA GLN A 150 11.81 -5.10 -14.97
C GLN A 150 11.29 -4.76 -13.59
N VAL A 151 9.99 -4.98 -13.42
CA VAL A 151 9.32 -5.13 -12.14
C VAL A 151 8.81 -6.56 -12.01
N ILE A 152 8.77 -7.07 -10.78
CA ILE A 152 8.14 -8.35 -10.47
C ILE A 152 6.75 -8.06 -9.91
N GLY A 153 5.69 -8.59 -10.52
CA GLY A 153 4.31 -8.41 -10.04
C GLY A 153 3.99 -9.39 -8.93
N MET A 154 3.63 -8.92 -7.74
CA MET A 154 3.33 -9.78 -6.58
C MET A 154 1.84 -10.14 -6.51
N CYS A 155 1.00 -9.12 -6.56
CA CYS A 155 -0.45 -9.24 -6.47
C CYS A 155 -1.14 -7.99 -6.99
N ARG A 156 -2.42 -8.11 -7.30
CA ARG A 156 -3.26 -7.00 -7.74
C ARG A 156 -4.27 -6.59 -6.68
N THR A 157 -4.62 -5.32 -6.67
CA THR A 157 -5.64 -4.74 -5.79
C THR A 157 -6.33 -3.59 -6.53
N THR A 158 -7.29 -2.94 -5.88
CA THR A 158 -7.91 -1.71 -6.36
C THR A 158 -7.65 -0.58 -5.38
N ASP A 159 -7.42 0.62 -5.91
CA ASP A 159 -7.39 1.83 -5.09
C ASP A 159 -8.81 2.19 -4.57
N ASN A 160 -8.87 3.24 -3.77
CA ASN A 160 -10.09 3.73 -3.14
C ASN A 160 -11.14 4.30 -4.13
N VAL A 161 -10.83 4.39 -5.42
CA VAL A 161 -11.77 4.81 -6.47
C VAL A 161 -12.00 3.71 -7.52
N GLY A 162 -11.49 2.50 -7.29
CA GLY A 162 -11.71 1.32 -8.13
C GLY A 162 -10.68 1.14 -9.25
N ASN A 163 -9.61 1.94 -9.32
CA ASN A 163 -8.56 1.70 -10.29
C ASN A 163 -7.68 0.54 -9.85
N ARG A 164 -7.33 -0.32 -10.79
CA ARG A 164 -6.46 -1.46 -10.52
C ARG A 164 -5.01 -1.04 -10.32
N MET A 165 -4.40 -1.57 -9.26
CA MET A 165 -2.98 -1.41 -8.95
C MET A 165 -2.34 -2.79 -8.76
N VAL A 166 -1.03 -2.85 -8.93
CA VAL A 166 -0.23 -4.06 -8.75
C VAL A 166 0.87 -3.76 -7.75
N LEU A 167 0.91 -4.49 -6.63
CA LEU A 167 2.07 -4.50 -5.76
C LEU A 167 3.23 -5.13 -6.53
N SER A 168 4.29 -4.36 -6.73
CA SER A 168 5.40 -4.75 -7.57
C SER A 168 6.74 -4.51 -6.88
N ILE A 169 7.76 -5.24 -7.31
CA ILE A 169 9.14 -5.08 -6.87
C ILE A 169 10.00 -4.61 -8.03
N GLN A 170 10.62 -3.45 -7.93
CA GLN A 170 11.60 -2.96 -8.90
C GLN A 170 12.90 -3.76 -8.77
N VAL A 171 13.22 -4.59 -9.76
CA VAL A 171 14.35 -5.54 -9.70
C VAL A 171 15.69 -4.80 -9.54
N ALA A 172 15.91 -3.81 -10.40
CA ALA A 172 17.16 -3.06 -10.45
C ALA A 172 16.99 -1.64 -9.89
N GLY A 173 17.78 -1.32 -8.86
CA GLY A 173 17.88 0.01 -8.26
C GLY A 173 18.70 0.97 -9.13
N GLN A 174 18.57 2.26 -8.86
CA GLN A 174 19.34 3.31 -9.54
C GLN A 174 20.23 4.01 -8.53
N ASN A 175 21.55 3.94 -8.76
CA ASN A 175 22.55 4.50 -7.85
C ASN A 175 22.23 5.96 -7.49
N GLY A 176 22.22 6.26 -6.20
CA GLY A 176 21.91 7.59 -5.66
C GLY A 176 20.44 8.00 -5.71
N VAL A 177 19.54 7.15 -6.24
CA VAL A 177 18.11 7.47 -6.40
C VAL A 177 17.22 6.45 -5.68
N GLN A 178 17.45 5.16 -5.91
CA GLN A 178 16.58 4.10 -5.40
C GLN A 178 17.34 2.79 -5.25
N TRP A 179 17.03 2.05 -4.19
CA TRP A 179 17.58 0.72 -3.94
C TRP A 179 17.03 -0.33 -4.92
N ALA A 180 17.79 -1.40 -5.11
CA ALA A 180 17.24 -2.58 -5.76
C ALA A 180 16.16 -3.21 -4.86
N TYR A 181 15.23 -3.94 -5.47
CA TYR A 181 14.12 -4.58 -4.77
C TYR A 181 13.17 -3.62 -4.04
N THR A 182 13.11 -2.34 -4.44
CA THR A 182 12.08 -1.43 -3.91
C THR A 182 10.69 -1.95 -4.26
N ALA A 183 9.81 -2.08 -3.26
CA ALA A 183 8.50 -2.69 -3.40
C ALA A 183 7.37 -1.71 -3.10
N GLY A 184 6.41 -1.57 -4.00
CA GLY A 184 5.27 -0.66 -3.88
C GLY A 184 4.24 -0.86 -4.99
N TYR A 185 3.12 -0.16 -4.87
CA TYR A 185 2.00 -0.26 -5.80
C TYR A 185 2.23 0.60 -7.04
N ILE A 186 2.00 0.03 -8.21
CA ILE A 186 2.02 0.71 -9.52
C ILE A 186 0.62 0.59 -10.11
N TRP A 187 0.11 1.59 -10.85
CA TRP A 187 -1.12 1.39 -11.59
C TRP A 187 -0.95 0.34 -12.67
N ASP A 188 -1.94 -0.54 -12.79
CA ASP A 188 -1.91 -1.59 -13.80
C ASP A 188 -1.83 -1.01 -15.23
N VAL A 189 -2.45 0.15 -15.46
CA VAL A 189 -2.38 0.87 -16.74
C VAL A 189 -0.95 1.28 -17.12
N ASP A 190 -0.06 1.44 -16.15
CA ASP A 190 1.35 1.78 -16.36
C ASP A 190 2.24 0.54 -16.55
N ILE A 191 1.68 -0.67 -16.52
CA ILE A 191 2.42 -1.92 -16.75
C ILE A 191 2.18 -2.43 -18.18
N GLN A 192 3.24 -2.90 -18.83
CA GLN A 192 3.19 -3.60 -20.12
C GLN A 192 2.85 -5.07 -19.87
N GLY A 193 1.90 -5.59 -20.64
CA GLY A 193 1.43 -6.98 -20.51
C GLY A 193 0.12 -7.10 -19.74
N ASN A 194 -0.32 -8.34 -19.53
CA ASN A 194 -1.54 -8.66 -18.80
C ASN A 194 -1.19 -9.09 -17.39
N THR A 195 -1.57 -8.30 -16.37
CA THR A 195 -1.33 -8.67 -14.97
C THR A 195 -2.53 -9.39 -14.33
N SER A 196 -3.53 -9.83 -15.14
CA SER A 196 -4.83 -10.30 -14.63
C SER A 196 -4.76 -11.67 -13.97
N ASP A 197 -3.71 -12.43 -14.29
CA ASP A 197 -3.42 -13.73 -13.69
C ASP A 197 -2.74 -13.59 -12.32
N LEU A 198 -2.32 -12.36 -11.93
CA LEU A 198 -1.87 -12.11 -10.57
C LEU A 198 -3.01 -12.33 -9.58
N LEU A 199 -2.68 -13.01 -8.49
CA LEU A 199 -3.59 -13.18 -7.35
C LEU A 199 -3.95 -11.82 -6.75
N ASN A 200 -5.12 -11.76 -6.11
CA ASN A 200 -5.49 -10.58 -5.35
C ASN A 200 -4.55 -10.41 -4.14
N CYS A 201 -4.22 -9.17 -3.81
CA CYS A 201 -3.65 -8.85 -2.52
C CYS A 201 -4.72 -9.12 -1.43
N VAL A 202 -4.24 -9.43 -0.22
CA VAL A 202 -5.08 -9.68 0.97
C VAL A 202 -5.87 -8.47 1.46
#